data_AF-A0A9P3GQM4-F1
#
_entry.id   AF-A0A9P3GQM4-F1
#
_cell.length_a   1.000
_cell.length_b   1.000
_cell.length_c   1.000
_cell.angle_alpha   90.00
_cell.angle_beta   90.00
_cell.angle_gamma   90.00
#
_symmetry.space_group_name_H-M   'P 1'
#
loop_
_entity.id
_entity.type
_entity.pdbx_description
1 polymer ?
#
loop_
_entity_poly.entity_id
_entity_poly.type
_entity_poly.pdbx_seq_one_letter_code
_entity_poly.pdbx_strand_id
1 'polypeptide(L)'
;MTAVTGADLPTEILLLILNELEWTVTDQDDLNFRRSSKHGLAALSLVCKHWLKSIWPALFRLLTLHSADDLHFLWNIVDSAILANSRLLQEIAVVHVHLDAAETKPWLVHLHKLSSRLQGTIFECRIASHPDSFTSSPIVHAPFRSLPVLPPSYVRLYRLTLAGLLFNNLHEVTQLIRSFTALTFCHCERLAFVDPSPVVQPRRTRRQTTSTLLECHIVQCQGTSLFALATLGCDIIGSAPHLSVAPSAWSTVLEAVSAVVPQTFDRLCVRRLSVDIILSTLFISFLGPLTADKGDGPVEGAMDVEIDIVRPPPGAGGIPGPSHVSQLTLQCDFADARMVETLPWDALRPVAALPLFGAIRFQARWRNEDDPRYVAMRHVLCAVLRREWFAWALASGKVEFWYSGVEEELAVGATDVLGVQMEHGAGGARIVLDVEEQAEWLLRRVDDTRFAYLQRLRFARKTAEGATHESQADGG
;
A
#
# COMPACT_ATOMS: atom_id res chain seq x y z
N MET A 1 56.62 -2.34 18.99
CA MET A 1 55.29 -2.50 18.36
C MET A 1 54.52 -1.22 18.60
N THR A 2 54.21 -0.45 17.56
CA THR A 2 53.36 0.74 17.69
C THR A 2 51.95 0.29 18.03
N ALA A 3 51.34 0.88 19.06
CA ALA A 3 49.97 0.56 19.44
C ALA A 3 49.05 0.94 18.27
N VAL A 4 48.33 -0.03 17.72
CA VAL A 4 47.29 0.21 16.72
C VAL A 4 46.15 0.93 17.42
N THR A 5 45.87 2.16 17.00
CA THR A 5 44.79 2.98 17.50
C THR A 5 43.60 2.93 16.55
N GLY A 6 42.40 3.29 17.01
CA GLY A 6 41.23 3.39 16.14
C GLY A 6 41.39 4.43 15.01
N ALA A 7 42.35 5.36 15.11
CA ALA A 7 42.66 6.31 14.05
C ALA A 7 43.45 5.70 12.88
N ASP A 8 43.97 4.48 13.06
CA ASP A 8 44.70 3.74 12.02
C ASP A 8 43.76 2.90 11.12
N LEU A 9 42.44 2.95 11.38
CA LEU A 9 41.45 2.31 10.53
C LEU A 9 41.42 2.96 9.13
N PRO A 10 41.48 2.17 8.05
CA PRO A 10 41.28 2.68 6.69
C PRO A 10 39.91 3.37 6.57
N THR A 11 39.86 4.43 5.76
CA THR A 11 38.63 5.21 5.58
C THR A 11 37.51 4.35 4.98
N GLU A 12 37.86 3.35 4.18
CA GLU A 12 36.94 2.39 3.59
C GLU A 12 36.25 1.53 4.66
N ILE A 13 37.00 1.08 5.67
CA ILE A 13 36.44 0.30 6.79
C ILE A 13 35.55 1.19 7.65
N LEU A 14 35.95 2.44 7.89
CA LEU A 14 35.11 3.41 8.60
C LEU A 14 33.82 3.70 7.83
N LEU A 15 33.88 3.87 6.51
CA LEU A 15 32.70 4.05 5.68
C LEU A 15 31.80 2.81 5.69
N LEU A 16 32.36 1.59 5.68
CA LEU A 16 31.57 0.37 5.83
C LEU A 16 30.86 0.35 7.19
N ILE A 17 31.54 0.68 8.29
CA ILE A 17 30.91 0.76 9.62
C ILE A 17 29.81 1.84 9.62
N LEU A 18 30.07 3.02 9.05
CA LEU A 18 29.10 4.10 8.96
C LEU A 18 27.92 3.77 8.04
N ASN A 19 28.14 2.94 7.02
CA ASN A 19 27.11 2.44 6.10
C ASN A 19 26.28 1.31 6.73
N GLU A 20 26.86 0.48 7.59
CA GLU A 20 26.07 -0.46 8.41
C GLU A 20 25.26 0.28 9.48
N LEU A 21 25.77 1.44 9.92
CA LEU A 21 25.01 2.41 10.70
C LEU A 21 24.10 3.29 9.82
N GLU A 22 24.12 3.17 8.48
CA GLU A 22 23.22 3.95 7.63
C GLU A 22 21.81 3.52 7.97
N TRP A 23 21.11 4.45 8.61
CA TRP A 23 19.72 4.34 8.92
C TRP A 23 18.97 4.20 7.60
N THR A 24 18.56 2.98 7.26
CA THR A 24 17.65 2.76 6.15
C THR A 24 16.45 3.67 6.38
N VAL A 25 16.26 4.59 5.44
CA VAL A 25 15.31 5.72 5.52
C VAL A 25 13.87 5.25 5.81
N THR A 26 13.60 3.97 5.64
CA THR A 26 12.28 3.36 5.56
C THR A 26 11.53 3.21 6.88
N ASP A 27 12.20 3.15 8.03
CA ASP A 27 11.49 2.86 9.29
C ASP A 27 11.39 4.09 10.22
N GLN A 28 10.17 4.62 10.36
CA GLN A 28 9.87 5.76 11.22
C GLN A 28 9.95 5.40 12.71
N ASP A 29 9.92 4.11 13.06
CA ASP A 29 9.66 3.67 14.42
C ASP A 29 10.87 3.76 15.37
N ASP A 30 12.07 4.10 14.88
CA ASP A 30 13.26 4.18 15.75
C ASP A 30 14.01 5.52 15.74
N LEU A 31 13.25 6.62 15.89
CA LEU A 31 13.82 7.96 16.10
C LEU A 31 14.75 8.02 17.33
N ASN A 32 14.50 7.22 18.36
CA ASN A 32 15.29 7.21 19.59
C ASN A 32 16.66 6.56 19.38
N PHE A 33 16.72 5.41 18.71
CA PHE A 33 17.99 4.79 18.33
C PHE A 33 18.80 5.69 17.40
N ARG A 34 18.15 6.36 16.44
CA ARG A 34 18.82 7.32 15.55
C ARG A 34 19.43 8.48 16.33
N ARG A 35 18.70 9.05 17.29
CA ARG A 35 19.23 10.10 18.18
C ARG A 35 20.43 9.61 18.97
N SER A 36 20.31 8.44 19.62
CA SER A 36 21.40 7.83 20.40
C SER A 36 22.65 7.61 19.53
N SER A 37 22.47 7.04 18.35
CA SER A 37 23.54 6.79 17.38
C SER A 37 24.19 8.08 16.90
N LYS A 38 23.39 9.12 16.60
CA LYS A 38 23.89 10.44 16.21
C LYS A 38 24.72 11.09 17.30
N HIS A 39 24.29 10.98 18.56
CA HIS A 39 25.07 11.47 19.70
C HIS A 39 26.41 10.74 19.83
N GLY A 40 26.43 9.42 19.64
CA GLY A 40 27.68 8.64 19.61
C GLY A 40 28.62 9.10 18.49
N LEU A 41 28.11 9.25 17.27
CA LEU A 41 28.88 9.75 16.12
C LEU A 41 29.39 11.17 16.34
N ALA A 42 28.58 12.05 16.93
CA ALA A 42 28.97 13.41 17.25
C ALA A 42 30.13 13.42 18.25
N ALA A 43 30.08 12.57 19.29
CA ALA A 43 31.18 12.42 20.24
C ALA A 43 32.48 11.95 19.56
N LEU A 44 32.39 10.97 18.65
CA LEU A 44 33.55 10.50 17.86
C LEU A 44 34.14 11.60 16.98
N SER A 45 33.30 12.47 16.42
CA SER A 45 33.76 13.60 15.60
C SER A 45 34.64 14.59 16.37
N LEU A 46 34.48 14.67 17.70
CA LEU A 46 35.25 15.56 18.57
C LEU A 46 36.62 14.97 18.97
N VAL A 47 36.89 13.70 18.68
CA VAL A 47 38.14 13.02 19.06
C VAL A 47 39.34 13.59 18.31
N CYS A 48 39.26 13.68 16.98
CA CYS A 48 40.31 14.29 16.17
C CYS A 48 39.79 14.73 14.78
N LYS A 49 40.61 15.51 14.07
CA LYS A 49 40.27 16.03 12.73
C LYS A 49 40.01 14.93 11.69
N HIS A 50 40.67 13.77 11.81
CA HIS A 50 40.43 12.64 10.91
C HIS A 50 39.01 12.10 11.09
N TRP A 51 38.64 11.75 12.33
CA TRP A 51 37.28 11.31 12.67
C TRP A 51 36.23 12.34 12.30
N LEU A 52 36.48 13.63 12.57
CA LEU A 52 35.61 14.71 12.14
C LEU A 52 35.34 14.63 10.64
N LYS A 53 36.38 14.59 9.81
CA LYS A 53 36.26 14.57 8.34
C LYS A 53 35.53 13.31 7.82
N SER A 54 35.79 12.16 8.43
CA SER A 54 35.20 10.88 8.00
C SER A 54 33.73 10.74 8.42
N ILE A 55 33.37 11.24 9.61
CA ILE A 55 32.01 11.13 10.17
C ILE A 55 31.10 12.26 9.68
N TRP A 56 31.67 13.41 9.28
CA TRP A 56 30.90 14.59 8.91
C TRP A 56 29.77 14.31 7.90
N PRO A 57 30.00 13.59 6.77
CA PRO A 57 28.92 13.27 5.84
C PRO A 57 27.76 12.53 6.52
N ALA A 58 28.06 11.51 7.33
CA ALA A 58 27.05 10.72 8.03
C ALA A 58 26.23 11.56 9.04
N LEU A 59 26.86 12.49 9.76
CA LEU A 59 26.17 13.35 10.73
C LEU A 59 25.16 14.32 10.10
N PHE A 60 25.47 14.84 8.91
CA PHE A 60 24.65 15.85 8.22
C PHE A 60 23.74 15.25 7.15
N ARG A 61 23.92 13.98 6.79
CA ARG A 61 23.09 13.29 5.79
C ARG A 61 21.61 13.31 6.11
N LEU A 62 21.26 13.16 7.39
CA LEU A 62 19.89 13.24 7.89
C LEU A 62 19.77 14.31 8.97
N LEU A 63 18.92 15.30 8.70
CA LEU A 63 18.55 16.35 9.64
C LEU A 63 17.12 16.17 10.11
N THR A 64 16.88 16.41 11.39
CA THR A 64 15.54 16.39 11.99
C THR A 64 15.30 17.73 12.63
N LEU A 65 14.25 18.41 12.19
CA LEU A 65 13.85 19.74 12.63
C LEU A 65 12.49 19.58 13.33
N HIS A 66 12.34 20.14 14.52
CA HIS A 66 11.17 19.92 15.38
C HIS A 66 10.28 21.16 15.52
N SER A 67 10.62 22.25 14.85
CA SER A 67 9.90 23.52 14.92
C SER A 67 10.13 24.39 13.69
N ALA A 68 9.32 25.43 13.52
CA ALA A 68 9.58 26.47 12.52
C ALA A 68 10.87 27.26 12.82
N ASP A 69 11.27 27.35 14.09
CA ASP A 69 12.53 28.02 14.49
C ASP A 69 13.74 27.22 14.02
N ASP A 70 13.70 25.88 14.09
CA ASP A 70 14.76 25.02 13.57
C ASP A 70 14.91 25.16 12.04
N LEU A 71 13.79 25.26 11.33
CA LEU A 71 13.77 25.54 9.89
C LEU A 71 14.40 26.92 9.59
N HIS A 72 14.04 27.93 10.37
CA HIS A 72 14.60 29.27 10.21
C HIS A 72 16.10 29.30 10.52
N PHE A 73 16.53 28.62 11.58
CA PHE A 73 17.92 28.49 11.97
C PHE A 73 18.74 27.78 10.88
N LEU A 74 18.26 26.65 10.38
CA LEU A 74 18.91 25.95 9.27
C LEU A 74 18.97 26.84 8.02
N TRP A 75 17.90 27.58 7.72
CA TRP A 75 17.91 28.54 6.62
C TRP A 75 19.03 29.57 6.78
N ASN A 76 19.19 30.17 7.96
CA ASN A 76 20.25 31.17 8.20
C ASN A 76 21.67 30.57 8.04
N ILE A 77 21.85 29.29 8.35
CA ILE A 77 23.10 28.56 8.10
C ILE A 77 23.31 28.37 6.59
N VAL A 78 22.29 27.89 5.88
CA VAL A 78 22.35 27.57 4.45
C VAL A 78 22.49 28.81 3.57
N ASP A 79 21.91 29.94 3.99
CA ASP A 79 21.97 31.24 3.32
C ASP A 79 23.29 31.99 3.58
N SER A 80 24.08 31.56 4.57
CA SER A 80 25.38 32.15 4.87
C SER A 80 26.34 32.04 3.69
N ALA A 81 26.97 33.15 3.30
CA ALA A 81 27.94 33.22 2.20
C ALA A 81 29.12 32.24 2.38
N ILE A 82 29.48 31.90 3.62
CA ILE A 82 30.56 30.96 3.94
C ILE A 82 30.19 29.54 3.52
N LEU A 83 28.93 29.15 3.72
CA LEU A 83 28.44 27.79 3.47
C LEU A 83 27.77 27.64 2.12
N ALA A 84 27.42 28.75 1.46
CA ALA A 84 26.80 28.78 0.14
C ALA A 84 27.51 27.92 -0.93
N ASN A 85 28.84 27.78 -0.83
CA ASN A 85 29.66 26.96 -1.74
C ASN A 85 30.29 25.73 -1.06
N SER A 86 29.85 25.40 0.15
CA SER A 86 30.40 24.28 0.90
C SER A 86 29.86 22.95 0.37
N ARG A 87 30.74 21.95 0.26
CA ARG A 87 30.35 20.56 -0.01
C ARG A 87 29.39 20.01 1.05
N LEU A 88 29.40 20.57 2.26
CA LEU A 88 28.51 20.19 3.35
C LEU A 88 27.04 20.21 2.96
N LEU A 89 26.61 21.20 2.16
CA LEU A 89 25.22 21.29 1.72
C LEU A 89 24.82 20.15 0.77
N GLN A 90 25.79 19.58 0.05
CA GLN A 90 25.57 18.44 -0.84
C GLN A 90 25.47 17.13 -0.06
N GLU A 91 26.01 17.08 1.16
CA GLU A 91 25.92 15.89 2.02
C GLU A 91 24.52 15.73 2.64
N ILE A 92 23.72 16.79 2.73
CA ILE A 92 22.37 16.74 3.30
C ILE A 92 21.44 16.02 2.30
N ALA A 93 21.24 14.72 2.51
CA ALA A 93 20.38 13.92 1.65
C ALA A 93 18.90 14.03 2.04
N VAL A 94 18.59 14.09 3.34
CA VAL A 94 17.22 14.05 3.85
C VAL A 94 17.00 15.04 5.00
N VAL A 95 15.91 15.80 4.96
CA VAL A 95 15.46 16.69 6.03
C VAL A 95 14.06 16.27 6.48
N HIS A 96 13.96 15.77 7.71
CA HIS A 96 12.71 15.48 8.40
C HIS A 96 12.25 16.73 9.15
N VAL A 97 11.02 17.13 8.91
CA VAL A 97 10.40 18.32 9.51
C VAL A 97 9.21 17.85 10.31
N HIS A 98 9.29 17.96 11.63
CA HIS A 98 8.19 17.67 12.54
C HIS A 98 7.62 19.00 13.02
N LEU A 99 6.35 19.25 12.76
CA LEU A 99 5.66 20.47 13.15
C LEU A 99 4.47 20.13 14.01
N ASP A 100 4.31 20.89 15.08
CA ASP A 100 3.08 20.86 15.87
C ASP A 100 1.99 21.62 15.10
N ALA A 101 0.81 21.02 15.00
CA ALA A 101 -0.36 21.66 14.41
C ALA A 101 -0.77 22.95 15.12
N ALA A 102 -0.43 23.13 16.39
CA ALA A 102 -0.65 24.36 17.14
C ALA A 102 0.31 25.51 16.73
N GLU A 103 1.38 25.21 15.99
CA GLU A 103 2.37 26.21 15.61
C GLU A 103 1.84 27.11 14.48
N THR A 104 1.66 28.40 14.77
CA THR A 104 1.13 29.39 13.81
C THR A 104 2.22 30.09 12.98
N LYS A 105 3.49 29.72 13.16
CA LYS A 105 4.62 30.37 12.46
C LYS A 105 4.63 29.99 10.97
N PRO A 106 5.09 30.88 10.07
CA PRO A 106 5.06 30.65 8.62
C PRO A 106 6.17 29.70 8.13
N TRP A 107 6.18 28.46 8.64
CA TRP A 107 7.18 27.43 8.33
C TRP A 107 7.27 27.11 6.83
N LEU A 108 6.16 27.21 6.10
CA LEU A 108 6.11 26.91 4.67
C LEU A 108 7.04 27.80 3.83
N VAL A 109 7.20 29.07 4.23
CA VAL A 109 8.13 30.00 3.57
C VAL A 109 9.58 29.56 3.78
N HIS A 110 9.93 29.12 4.99
CA HIS A 110 11.27 28.62 5.29
C HIS A 110 11.56 27.31 4.57
N LEU A 111 10.59 26.40 4.53
CA LEU A 111 10.71 25.14 3.81
C LEU A 111 10.87 25.36 2.30
N HIS A 112 10.10 26.28 1.71
CA HIS A 112 10.28 26.67 0.31
C HIS A 112 11.71 27.14 0.05
N LYS A 113 12.20 28.10 0.84
CA LYS A 113 13.56 28.65 0.71
C LYS A 113 14.63 27.56 0.80
N LEU A 114 14.53 26.68 1.80
CA LEU A 114 15.43 25.53 1.95
C LEU A 114 15.37 24.60 0.74
N SER A 115 14.17 24.22 0.29
CA SER A 115 13.99 23.31 -0.84
C SER A 115 14.49 23.89 -2.18
N SER A 116 14.48 25.22 -2.32
CA SER A 116 15.02 25.90 -3.50
C SER A 116 16.56 25.88 -3.54
N ARG A 117 17.19 25.91 -2.35
CA ARG A 117 18.65 25.98 -2.19
C ARG A 117 19.29 24.60 -2.11
N LEU A 118 18.60 23.64 -1.50
CA LEU A 118 19.04 22.26 -1.31
C LEU A 118 18.38 21.33 -2.33
N GLN A 119 18.72 21.50 -3.62
CA GLN A 119 17.97 20.90 -4.72
C GLN A 119 18.05 19.36 -4.81
N GLY A 120 19.08 18.76 -4.22
CA GLY A 120 19.28 17.31 -4.14
C GLY A 120 18.74 16.67 -2.86
N THR A 121 18.16 17.48 -1.96
CA THR A 121 17.69 17.01 -0.65
C THR A 121 16.23 16.61 -0.70
N ILE A 122 15.91 15.48 -0.07
CA ILE A 122 14.55 14.99 0.13
C ILE A 122 13.98 15.65 1.38
N PHE A 123 12.81 16.28 1.25
CA PHE A 123 12.09 16.87 2.37
C PHE A 123 10.89 15.98 2.74
N GLU A 124 10.86 15.55 3.99
CA GLU A 124 9.73 14.84 4.58
C GLU A 124 9.13 15.68 5.70
N CYS A 125 7.83 15.97 5.64
CA CYS A 125 7.15 16.80 6.61
C CYS A 125 6.08 15.98 7.33
N ARG A 126 6.09 16.01 8.66
CA ARG A 126 5.08 15.44 9.54
C ARG A 126 4.46 16.56 10.36
N ILE A 127 3.16 16.77 10.17
CA ILE A 127 2.35 17.73 10.91
C ILE A 127 1.43 16.93 11.81
N ALA A 128 1.60 17.07 13.12
CA ALA A 128 0.87 16.29 14.10
C ALA A 128 0.28 17.17 15.19
N SER A 129 -0.90 16.82 15.70
CA SER A 129 -1.39 17.34 16.97
C SER A 129 -0.75 16.57 18.14
N HIS A 130 -0.50 17.26 19.27
CA HIS A 130 0.05 16.61 20.45
C HIS A 130 -0.95 15.57 21.02
N PRO A 131 -0.54 14.32 21.29
CA PRO A 131 -1.45 13.24 21.71
C PRO A 131 -2.15 13.51 23.05
N ASP A 132 -1.55 14.29 23.94
CA ASP A 132 -2.15 14.60 25.25
C ASP A 132 -3.37 15.54 25.12
N SER A 133 -3.57 16.17 23.95
CA SER A 133 -4.70 17.07 23.72
C SER A 133 -6.06 16.36 23.55
N PHE A 134 -6.08 15.05 23.29
CA PHE A 134 -7.31 14.31 23.02
C PHE A 134 -8.21 14.10 24.25
N THR A 135 -7.68 14.27 25.47
CA THR A 135 -8.43 13.93 26.70
C THR A 135 -9.20 15.10 27.30
N SER A 136 -8.96 16.36 26.89
CA SER A 136 -9.62 17.52 27.52
C SER A 136 -9.73 18.80 26.68
N SER A 137 -9.22 18.86 25.45
CA SER A 137 -9.21 20.08 24.64
C SER A 137 -9.76 19.85 23.22
N PRO A 138 -10.39 20.87 22.60
CA PRO A 138 -10.97 20.74 21.27
C PRO A 138 -9.88 20.39 20.25
N ILE A 139 -10.18 19.42 19.39
CA ILE A 139 -9.29 18.97 18.32
C ILE A 139 -8.82 20.19 17.53
N VAL A 140 -7.50 20.34 17.39
CA VAL A 140 -6.90 21.50 16.74
C VAL A 140 -7.28 21.49 15.27
N HIS A 141 -8.00 22.53 14.83
CA HIS A 141 -8.31 22.73 13.42
C HIS A 141 -7.01 22.78 12.63
N ALA A 142 -6.99 22.15 11.47
CA ALA A 142 -5.80 22.06 10.64
C ALA A 142 -5.12 23.45 10.46
N PRO A 143 -3.80 23.54 10.61
CA PRO A 143 -3.05 24.82 10.69
C PRO A 143 -3.10 25.66 9.40
N PHE A 144 -3.79 25.16 8.37
CA PHE A 144 -3.69 25.69 7.03
C PHE A 144 -4.55 26.91 6.76
N ARG A 145 -5.47 27.26 7.69
CA ARG A 145 -6.21 28.52 7.62
C ARG A 145 -5.30 29.75 7.78
N SER A 146 -4.13 29.57 8.40
CA SER A 146 -3.09 30.59 8.55
C SER A 146 -1.90 30.40 7.59
N LEU A 147 -2.03 29.58 6.54
CA LEU A 147 -0.95 29.46 5.55
C LEU A 147 -0.62 30.86 4.97
N PRO A 148 0.66 31.24 4.93
CA PRO A 148 1.07 32.47 4.27
C PRO A 148 0.66 32.45 2.79
N VAL A 149 0.66 33.63 2.16
CA VAL A 149 0.28 33.88 0.74
C VAL A 149 1.03 32.98 -0.27
N LEU A 150 2.11 32.31 0.13
CA LEU A 150 2.92 31.48 -0.75
C LEU A 150 2.18 30.19 -1.14
N PRO A 151 1.92 29.98 -2.44
CA PRO A 151 1.29 28.75 -2.90
C PRO A 151 2.14 27.52 -2.53
N PRO A 152 1.55 26.48 -1.89
CA PRO A 152 2.28 25.25 -1.55
C PRO A 152 2.93 24.54 -2.75
N SER A 153 2.48 24.85 -3.98
CA SER A 153 3.04 24.33 -5.22
C SER A 153 4.50 24.71 -5.47
N TYR A 154 5.03 25.71 -4.76
CA TYR A 154 6.43 26.08 -4.84
C TYR A 154 7.34 25.27 -3.91
N VAL A 155 6.77 24.48 -2.99
CA VAL A 155 7.52 23.68 -2.04
C VAL A 155 7.79 22.31 -2.63
N ARG A 156 9.06 21.93 -2.72
CA ARG A 156 9.47 20.58 -3.13
C ARG A 156 9.44 19.65 -1.92
N LEU A 157 8.26 19.14 -1.61
CA LEU A 157 8.05 18.17 -0.55
C LEU A 157 7.92 16.77 -1.15
N TYR A 158 8.66 15.79 -0.63
CA TYR A 158 8.60 14.41 -1.12
C TYR A 158 7.53 13.59 -0.39
N ARG A 159 7.47 13.72 0.94
CA ARG A 159 6.52 13.02 1.80
C ARG A 159 5.81 14.01 2.73
N LEU A 160 4.50 13.87 2.87
CA LEU A 160 3.66 14.63 3.81
C LEU A 160 2.90 13.67 4.71
N THR A 161 3.08 13.76 6.01
CA THR A 161 2.33 13.03 7.02
C THR A 161 1.44 14.00 7.80
N LEU A 162 0.14 13.74 7.85
CA LEU A 162 -0.86 14.49 8.61
C LEU A 162 -1.39 13.57 9.70
N ALA A 163 -1.17 13.90 10.96
CA ALA A 163 -1.49 13.01 12.08
C ALA A 163 -2.36 13.70 13.15
N GLY A 164 -3.51 13.12 13.50
CA GLY A 164 -4.36 13.60 14.60
C GLY A 164 -5.10 14.93 14.35
N LEU A 165 -5.20 15.37 13.09
CA LEU A 165 -5.77 16.68 12.75
C LEU A 165 -7.29 16.62 12.54
N LEU A 166 -8.00 17.71 12.87
CA LEU A 166 -9.41 17.89 12.52
C LEU A 166 -9.57 18.74 11.26
N PHE A 167 -10.28 18.19 10.29
CA PHE A 167 -10.71 18.87 9.08
C PHE A 167 -12.21 19.07 9.07
N ASN A 168 -12.69 20.10 8.36
CA ASN A 168 -14.13 20.36 8.24
C ASN A 168 -14.80 19.28 7.40
N ASN A 169 -14.11 18.82 6.34
CA ASN A 169 -14.58 17.78 5.45
C ASN A 169 -13.39 17.13 4.71
N LEU A 170 -13.68 16.06 3.98
CA LEU A 170 -12.71 15.34 3.15
C LEU A 170 -12.10 16.23 2.04
N HIS A 171 -12.82 17.27 1.58
CA HIS A 171 -12.35 18.15 0.51
C HIS A 171 -11.16 19.00 0.94
N GLU A 172 -11.18 19.50 2.18
CA GLU A 172 -10.11 20.33 2.74
C GLU A 172 -8.76 19.57 2.72
N VAL A 173 -8.77 18.29 3.09
CA VAL A 173 -7.60 17.40 3.05
C VAL A 173 -7.13 17.21 1.61
N THR A 174 -8.03 16.84 0.70
CA THR A 174 -7.71 16.64 -0.70
C THR A 174 -7.15 17.90 -1.35
N GLN A 175 -7.72 19.07 -1.07
CA GLN A 175 -7.26 20.35 -1.60
C GLN A 175 -5.88 20.71 -1.06
N LEU A 176 -5.64 20.50 0.24
CA LEU A 176 -4.34 20.69 0.85
C LEU A 176 -3.28 19.82 0.19
N ILE A 177 -3.51 18.51 0.08
CA ILE A 177 -2.51 17.59 -0.47
C ILE A 177 -2.23 17.91 -1.93
N ARG A 178 -3.27 18.14 -2.73
CA ARG A 178 -3.13 18.54 -4.15
C ARG A 178 -2.45 19.88 -4.35
N SER A 179 -2.37 20.72 -3.32
CA SER A 179 -1.61 21.99 -3.42
C SER A 179 -0.10 21.78 -3.49
N PHE A 180 0.42 20.62 -3.07
CA PHE A 180 1.83 20.24 -3.19
C PHE A 180 2.08 19.44 -4.47
N THR A 181 2.51 20.11 -5.54
CA THR A 181 2.69 19.52 -6.87
C THR A 181 3.84 18.50 -6.95
N ALA A 182 4.86 18.65 -6.11
CA ALA A 182 6.03 17.77 -6.04
C ALA A 182 5.87 16.59 -5.07
N LEU A 183 4.71 16.48 -4.40
CA LEU A 183 4.46 15.46 -3.39
C LEU A 183 4.36 14.08 -4.03
N THR A 184 5.16 13.14 -3.53
CA THR A 184 5.21 11.75 -4.03
C THR A 184 4.49 10.78 -3.08
N PHE A 185 4.60 11.01 -1.77
CA PHE A 185 3.98 10.18 -0.74
C PHE A 185 3.12 11.02 0.22
N CYS A 186 1.95 10.51 0.56
CA CYS A 186 1.10 11.08 1.58
C CYS A 186 0.72 10.05 2.63
N HIS A 187 0.69 10.44 3.90
CA HIS A 187 0.21 9.62 4.99
C HIS A 187 -0.79 10.44 5.83
N CYS A 188 -1.99 9.91 6.00
CA CYS A 188 -3.06 10.48 6.79
C CYS A 188 -3.35 9.55 7.96
N GLU A 189 -2.95 9.92 9.17
CA GLU A 189 -3.08 9.10 10.37
C GLU A 189 -4.09 9.75 11.33
N ARG A 190 -5.08 8.97 11.80
CA ARG A 190 -5.99 9.39 12.87
C ARG A 190 -6.65 10.76 12.59
N LEU A 191 -7.01 11.01 11.33
CA LEU A 191 -7.71 12.24 10.97
C LEU A 191 -9.16 12.16 11.47
N ALA A 192 -9.69 13.31 11.86
CA ALA A 192 -11.09 13.49 12.20
C ALA A 192 -11.75 14.47 11.23
N PHE A 193 -13.03 14.26 10.97
CA PHE A 193 -13.82 15.10 10.07
C PHE A 193 -15.08 15.58 10.77
N VAL A 194 -15.36 16.89 10.70
CA VAL A 194 -16.63 17.45 11.20
C VAL A 194 -17.80 16.94 10.34
N ASP A 195 -17.61 16.91 9.03
CA ASP A 195 -18.53 16.33 8.06
C ASP A 195 -17.81 15.28 7.18
N PRO A 196 -18.00 13.98 7.44
CA PRO A 196 -17.39 12.89 6.67
C PRO A 196 -18.12 12.63 5.34
N SER A 197 -19.08 13.47 4.94
CA SER A 197 -19.82 13.27 3.70
C SER A 197 -18.88 13.27 2.48
N PRO A 198 -19.09 12.35 1.51
CA PRO A 198 -18.27 12.29 0.32
C PRO A 198 -18.35 13.60 -0.44
N VAL A 199 -17.20 14.08 -0.91
CA VAL A 199 -17.12 15.37 -1.60
C VAL A 199 -17.80 15.25 -2.94
N VAL A 200 -18.91 15.98 -3.12
CA VAL A 200 -19.43 16.23 -4.46
C VAL A 200 -18.39 17.09 -5.18
N GLN A 201 -17.60 16.47 -6.06
CA GLN A 201 -16.53 17.16 -6.77
C GLN A 201 -17.07 18.47 -7.37
N PRO A 202 -16.41 19.62 -7.10
CA PRO A 202 -16.85 20.88 -7.69
C PRO A 202 -16.77 20.76 -9.22
N ARG A 203 -17.91 20.96 -9.90
CA ARG A 203 -18.09 20.80 -11.36
C ARG A 203 -17.10 21.62 -12.22
N ARG A 204 -16.33 22.52 -11.63
CA ARG A 204 -15.30 23.31 -12.31
C ARG A 204 -13.93 22.76 -11.95
N THR A 205 -13.50 21.74 -12.71
CA THR A 205 -12.11 21.30 -12.79
C THR A 205 -11.26 22.43 -13.36
N ARG A 206 -10.82 23.35 -12.50
CA ARG A 206 -9.74 24.30 -12.80
C ARG A 206 -8.55 23.46 -13.26
N ARG A 207 -7.94 23.79 -14.41
CA ARG A 207 -6.78 23.10 -15.02
C ARG A 207 -5.89 22.50 -13.92
N GLN A 208 -6.05 21.21 -13.66
CA GLN A 208 -5.36 20.54 -12.55
C GLN A 208 -3.90 20.38 -12.96
N THR A 209 -3.01 20.89 -12.13
CA THR A 209 -1.59 20.58 -12.20
C THR A 209 -1.42 19.07 -12.04
N THR A 210 -0.60 18.47 -12.88
CA THR A 210 -0.27 17.04 -12.82
C THR A 210 0.29 16.71 -11.45
N SER A 211 -0.40 15.87 -10.69
CA SER A 211 0.09 15.38 -9.40
C SER A 211 1.20 14.34 -9.61
N THR A 212 2.32 14.52 -8.91
CA THR A 212 3.40 13.52 -8.84
C THR A 212 3.14 12.46 -7.78
N LEU A 213 2.01 12.55 -7.07
CA LEU A 213 1.66 11.64 -5.98
C LEU A 213 1.52 10.21 -6.51
N LEU A 214 2.29 9.30 -5.92
CA LEU A 214 2.32 7.89 -6.25
C LEU A 214 1.55 7.06 -5.23
N GLU A 215 1.58 7.47 -3.97
CA GLU A 215 1.09 6.64 -2.86
C GLU A 215 0.49 7.48 -1.74
N CYS A 216 -0.65 7.02 -1.23
CA CYS A 216 -1.39 7.63 -0.14
C CYS A 216 -1.83 6.56 0.86
N HIS A 217 -1.32 6.64 2.09
CA HIS A 217 -1.76 5.82 3.21
C HIS A 217 -2.78 6.59 4.04
N ILE A 218 -3.86 5.92 4.43
CA ILE A 218 -4.90 6.45 5.30
C ILE A 218 -5.12 5.43 6.42
N VAL A 219 -4.87 5.84 7.66
CA VAL A 219 -4.78 4.94 8.82
C VAL A 219 -5.68 5.49 9.93
N GLN A 220 -6.63 4.68 10.41
CA GLN A 220 -7.40 4.93 11.64
C GLN A 220 -8.17 6.27 11.67
N CYS A 221 -8.72 6.71 10.54
CA CYS A 221 -9.55 7.92 10.51
C CYS A 221 -10.89 7.70 11.21
N GLN A 222 -11.21 8.55 12.18
CA GLN A 222 -12.39 8.36 13.03
C GLN A 222 -13.69 8.67 12.28
N GLY A 223 -14.74 7.88 12.55
CA GLY A 223 -16.11 8.16 12.09
C GLY A 223 -16.32 8.10 10.57
N THR A 224 -15.38 7.50 9.83
CA THR A 224 -15.42 7.46 8.36
C THR A 224 -15.56 6.02 7.88
N SER A 225 -16.46 5.76 6.94
CA SER A 225 -16.61 4.43 6.35
C SER A 225 -15.43 4.09 5.43
N LEU A 226 -15.14 2.79 5.24
CA LEU A 226 -14.11 2.33 4.30
C LEU A 226 -14.33 2.88 2.89
N PHE A 227 -15.57 2.95 2.43
CA PHE A 227 -15.92 3.55 1.15
C PHE A 227 -15.51 5.04 1.06
N ALA A 228 -15.76 5.82 2.11
CA ALA A 228 -15.36 7.22 2.15
C ALA A 228 -13.82 7.38 2.22
N LEU A 229 -13.12 6.48 2.92
CA LEU A 229 -11.64 6.45 2.90
C LEU A 229 -11.07 6.07 1.54
N ALA A 230 -11.64 5.06 0.88
CA ALA A 230 -11.26 4.64 -0.48
C ALA A 230 -11.47 5.77 -1.48
N THR A 231 -12.61 6.46 -1.38
CA THR A 231 -12.92 7.65 -2.17
C THR A 231 -11.89 8.76 -1.91
N LEU A 232 -11.60 9.06 -0.64
CA LEU A 232 -10.60 10.06 -0.24
C LEU A 232 -9.22 9.73 -0.82
N GLY A 233 -8.71 8.50 -0.66
CA GLY A 233 -7.41 8.09 -1.16
C GLY A 233 -7.31 8.19 -2.69
N CYS A 234 -8.35 7.74 -3.39
CA CYS A 234 -8.43 7.86 -4.85
C CYS A 234 -8.52 9.33 -5.31
N ASP A 235 -9.25 10.18 -4.59
CA ASP A 235 -9.30 11.61 -4.86
C ASP A 235 -7.93 12.27 -4.60
N ILE A 236 -7.24 11.94 -3.51
CA ILE A 236 -5.91 12.47 -3.21
C ILE A 236 -4.91 12.14 -4.33
N ILE A 237 -4.87 10.88 -4.77
CA ILE A 237 -4.03 10.44 -5.90
C ILE A 237 -4.48 11.07 -7.23
N GLY A 238 -5.73 11.53 -7.30
CA GLY A 238 -6.31 12.12 -8.49
C GLY A 238 -6.72 11.06 -9.52
N SER A 239 -7.04 9.85 -9.06
CA SER A 239 -7.33 8.69 -9.90
C SER A 239 -8.45 8.98 -10.89
N ALA A 240 -9.66 9.37 -10.44
CA ALA A 240 -10.78 9.52 -11.37
C ALA A 240 -10.56 10.59 -12.48
N PRO A 241 -10.14 11.84 -12.17
CA PRO A 241 -9.92 12.84 -13.21
C PRO A 241 -8.75 12.50 -14.14
N HIS A 242 -7.65 11.94 -13.62
CA HIS A 242 -6.49 11.59 -14.44
C HIS A 242 -6.74 10.35 -15.31
N LEU A 243 -7.55 9.43 -14.82
CA LEU A 243 -7.86 8.18 -15.52
C LEU A 243 -9.01 8.36 -16.51
N SER A 244 -9.72 9.48 -16.52
CA SER A 244 -10.83 9.76 -17.44
C SER A 244 -11.90 8.66 -17.46
N VAL A 245 -12.10 7.98 -16.33
CA VAL A 245 -13.16 6.99 -16.11
C VAL A 245 -14.45 7.74 -15.78
N ALA A 246 -15.58 7.26 -16.30
CA ALA A 246 -16.88 7.85 -15.98
C ALA A 246 -17.13 7.86 -14.46
N PRO A 247 -17.54 8.99 -13.85
CA PRO A 247 -17.72 9.08 -12.40
C PRO A 247 -18.65 8.01 -11.81
N SER A 248 -19.71 7.63 -12.54
CA SER A 248 -20.62 6.58 -12.13
C SER A 248 -19.96 5.21 -12.09
N ALA A 249 -19.22 4.83 -13.14
CA ALA A 249 -18.48 3.58 -13.18
C ALA A 249 -17.43 3.52 -12.06
N TRP A 250 -16.74 4.65 -11.80
CA TRP A 250 -15.79 4.75 -10.71
C TRP A 250 -16.44 4.56 -9.34
N SER A 251 -17.57 5.22 -9.07
CA SER A 251 -18.34 5.03 -7.84
C SER A 251 -18.78 3.59 -7.67
N THR A 252 -19.32 2.97 -8.73
CA THR A 252 -19.73 1.56 -8.71
C THR A 252 -18.59 0.62 -8.35
N VAL A 253 -17.39 0.85 -8.89
CA VAL A 253 -16.20 0.04 -8.53
C VAL A 253 -15.81 0.25 -7.08
N LEU A 254 -15.69 1.49 -6.61
CA LEU A 254 -15.30 1.75 -5.23
C LEU A 254 -16.32 1.25 -4.20
N GLU A 255 -17.63 1.40 -4.48
CA GLU A 255 -18.71 0.88 -3.64
C GLU A 255 -18.64 -0.65 -3.56
N ALA A 256 -18.53 -1.31 -4.71
CA ALA A 256 -18.47 -2.76 -4.79
C ALA A 256 -17.24 -3.33 -4.08
N VAL A 257 -16.06 -2.74 -4.32
CA VAL A 257 -14.81 -3.15 -3.67
C VAL A 257 -14.90 -2.94 -2.16
N SER A 258 -15.33 -1.76 -1.71
CA SER A 258 -15.42 -1.45 -0.27
C SER A 258 -16.46 -2.31 0.46
N ALA A 259 -17.51 -2.75 -0.24
CA ALA A 259 -18.52 -3.63 0.33
C ALA A 259 -18.00 -5.05 0.60
N VAL A 260 -17.07 -5.55 -0.22
CA VAL A 260 -16.48 -6.89 -0.07
C VAL A 260 -15.40 -6.94 1.02
N VAL A 261 -14.83 -5.80 1.39
CA VAL A 261 -13.78 -5.71 2.42
C VAL A 261 -14.38 -5.97 3.82
N PRO A 262 -13.71 -6.75 4.69
CA PRO A 262 -14.16 -6.95 6.06
C PRO A 262 -14.31 -5.63 6.83
N GLN A 263 -15.40 -5.48 7.59
CA GLN A 263 -15.67 -4.27 8.38
C GLN A 263 -14.64 -4.02 9.50
N THR A 264 -13.85 -5.02 9.87
CA THR A 264 -12.79 -4.90 10.86
C THR A 264 -11.58 -4.12 10.35
N PHE A 265 -11.48 -3.87 9.04
CA PHE A 265 -10.36 -3.18 8.43
C PHE A 265 -10.52 -1.67 8.64
N ASP A 266 -9.45 -1.02 9.06
CA ASP A 266 -9.42 0.40 9.46
C ASP A 266 -8.28 1.19 8.78
N ARG A 267 -7.57 0.53 7.87
CA ARG A 267 -6.41 1.05 7.16
C ARG A 267 -6.54 0.83 5.66
N LEU A 268 -6.00 1.79 4.92
CA LEU A 268 -6.07 1.84 3.47
C LEU A 268 -4.76 2.37 2.90
N CYS A 269 -4.23 1.74 1.85
CA CYS A 269 -3.20 2.31 1.01
C CYS A 269 -3.69 2.38 -0.44
N VAL A 270 -3.53 3.54 -1.09
CA VAL A 270 -3.83 3.71 -2.51
C VAL A 270 -2.54 4.06 -3.23
N ARG A 271 -2.16 3.26 -4.22
CA ARG A 271 -0.92 3.38 -4.99
C ARG A 271 -1.21 3.42 -6.48
N ARG A 272 -0.46 4.25 -7.20
CA ARG A 272 -0.45 4.30 -8.67
C ARG A 272 0.79 3.54 -9.16
N LEU A 273 0.60 2.33 -9.69
CA LEU A 273 1.70 1.42 -10.04
C LEU A 273 2.30 1.70 -11.42
N SER A 274 1.45 1.87 -12.43
CA SER A 274 1.89 2.20 -13.80
C SER A 274 0.97 3.25 -14.42
N VAL A 275 1.58 4.14 -15.19
CA VAL A 275 0.89 5.02 -16.14
C VAL A 275 1.53 4.81 -17.48
N ASP A 276 1.27 3.64 -18.07
CA ASP A 276 1.53 3.44 -19.48
C ASP A 276 0.54 4.27 -20.31
N ILE A 277 0.89 4.52 -21.57
CA ILE A 277 0.06 5.32 -22.48
C ILE A 277 -1.34 4.70 -22.61
N ILE A 278 -1.42 3.37 -22.52
CA ILE A 278 -2.63 2.58 -22.79
C ILE A 278 -3.23 2.03 -21.48
N LEU A 279 -2.40 1.53 -20.57
CA LEU A 279 -2.84 0.88 -19.35
C LEU A 279 -2.43 1.71 -18.14
N SER A 280 -3.39 1.99 -17.28
CA SER A 280 -3.13 2.58 -15.97
C SER A 280 -3.64 1.65 -14.90
N THR A 281 -2.80 1.39 -13.90
CA THR A 281 -3.11 0.46 -12.82
C THR A 281 -3.15 1.21 -11.50
N LEU A 282 -4.30 1.13 -10.83
CA LEU A 282 -4.47 1.60 -9.45
C LEU A 282 -4.50 0.40 -8.51
N PHE A 283 -3.72 0.47 -7.45
CA PHE A 283 -3.66 -0.56 -6.43
C PHE A 283 -4.21 -0.01 -5.11
N ILE A 284 -5.15 -0.72 -4.51
CA ILE A 284 -5.80 -0.37 -3.25
C ILE A 284 -5.61 -1.53 -2.28
N SER A 285 -4.83 -1.33 -1.23
CA SER A 285 -4.70 -2.28 -0.12
C SER A 285 -5.61 -1.87 1.02
N PHE A 286 -6.53 -2.74 1.39
CA PHE A 286 -7.27 -2.64 2.64
C PHE A 286 -6.55 -3.49 3.67
N LEU A 287 -6.33 -2.94 4.85
CA LEU A 287 -5.55 -3.60 5.88
C LEU A 287 -6.36 -3.71 7.19
N GLY A 288 -6.29 -4.90 7.80
CA GLY A 288 -6.87 -5.20 9.10
C GLY A 288 -6.19 -4.43 10.23
N PRO A 289 -6.65 -4.57 11.47
CA PRO A 289 -6.00 -3.94 12.62
C PRO A 289 -4.65 -4.61 12.91
N LEU A 290 -3.66 -3.84 13.40
CA LEU A 290 -2.41 -4.41 13.92
C LEU A 290 -2.72 -5.21 15.19
N THR A 291 -2.68 -6.53 15.10
CA THR A 291 -2.69 -7.38 16.29
C THR A 291 -1.30 -7.35 16.89
N ALA A 292 -1.18 -6.79 18.10
CA ALA A 292 0.04 -6.83 18.89
C ALA A 292 0.22 -8.24 19.47
N ASP A 293 0.38 -9.25 18.61
CA ASP A 293 0.59 -10.61 19.09
C ASP A 293 2.08 -10.88 19.36
N LYS A 294 2.31 -11.62 20.45
CA LYS A 294 3.60 -11.75 21.12
C LYS A 294 4.49 -12.78 20.39
N GLY A 295 5.20 -12.37 19.34
CA GLY A 295 6.50 -13.01 19.04
C GLY A 295 6.85 -13.26 17.58
N ASP A 296 5.90 -13.37 16.66
CA ASP A 296 6.18 -13.73 15.25
C ASP A 296 5.94 -12.60 14.23
N GLY A 297 5.83 -11.37 14.73
CA GLY A 297 5.44 -10.21 13.94
C GLY A 297 3.92 -10.14 13.73
N PRO A 298 3.38 -8.94 13.48
CA PRO A 298 1.96 -8.78 13.27
C PRO A 298 1.56 -9.47 11.96
N VAL A 299 0.76 -10.55 12.04
CA VAL A 299 0.08 -11.11 10.87
C VAL A 299 -1.12 -10.21 10.59
N GLU A 300 -0.87 -9.20 9.75
CA GLU A 300 -1.87 -8.26 9.30
C GLU A 300 -2.68 -8.89 8.17
N GLY A 301 -3.99 -9.10 8.40
CA GLY A 301 -4.88 -9.47 7.31
C GLY A 301 -4.96 -8.34 6.30
N ALA A 302 -4.84 -8.63 5.01
CA ALA A 302 -4.90 -7.68 3.92
C ALA A 302 -5.83 -8.15 2.81
N MET A 303 -6.47 -7.20 2.15
CA MET A 303 -7.19 -7.41 0.90
C MET A 303 -6.69 -6.39 -0.10
N ASP A 304 -5.94 -6.88 -1.08
CA ASP A 304 -5.37 -6.07 -2.14
C ASP A 304 -6.27 -6.09 -3.37
N VAL A 305 -6.47 -4.92 -3.95
CA VAL A 305 -7.34 -4.73 -5.11
C VAL A 305 -6.60 -3.93 -6.17
N GLU A 306 -6.32 -4.58 -7.29
CA GLU A 306 -5.76 -3.96 -8.48
C GLU A 306 -6.88 -3.63 -9.47
N ILE A 307 -6.92 -2.38 -9.94
CA ILE A 307 -7.90 -1.86 -10.86
C ILE A 307 -7.17 -1.46 -12.13
N ASP A 308 -7.35 -2.25 -13.17
CA ASP A 308 -6.78 -1.98 -14.48
C ASP A 308 -7.73 -1.12 -15.31
N ILE A 309 -7.19 -0.03 -15.83
CA ILE A 309 -7.93 0.97 -16.61
C ILE A 309 -7.28 1.11 -17.97
N VAL A 310 -8.08 0.81 -19.00
CA VAL A 310 -7.65 0.93 -20.38
C VAL A 310 -8.10 2.27 -20.93
N ARG A 311 -7.12 3.01 -21.48
CA ARG A 311 -7.34 4.24 -22.24
C ARG A 311 -7.40 3.89 -23.72
N PRO A 312 -8.52 4.20 -24.41
CA PRO A 312 -8.54 4.01 -25.84
C PRO A 312 -7.47 4.90 -26.49
N PRO A 313 -6.71 4.39 -27.47
CA PRO A 313 -5.71 5.19 -28.15
C PRO A 313 -6.39 6.39 -28.83
N PRO A 314 -5.69 7.55 -28.93
CA PRO A 314 -6.23 8.69 -29.66
C PRO A 314 -6.45 8.27 -31.11
N GLY A 315 -7.72 8.25 -31.55
CA GLY A 315 -8.04 7.97 -32.95
C GLY A 315 -7.39 9.03 -33.85
N ALA A 316 -7.10 8.68 -35.11
CA ALA A 316 -6.35 9.50 -36.08
C ALA A 316 -6.91 10.91 -36.40
N GLY A 317 -7.98 11.34 -35.73
CA GLY A 317 -8.52 12.70 -35.77
C GLY A 317 -9.69 12.92 -34.81
N GLY A 318 -9.84 12.08 -33.79
CA GLY A 318 -11.02 12.06 -32.90
C GLY A 318 -10.67 12.36 -31.44
N ILE A 319 -11.65 12.91 -30.71
CA ILE A 319 -11.57 13.03 -29.25
C ILE A 319 -11.42 11.60 -28.68
N PRO A 320 -10.40 11.31 -27.85
CA PRO A 320 -10.24 9.99 -27.27
C PRO A 320 -11.50 9.60 -26.51
N GLY A 321 -11.92 8.34 -26.68
CA GLY A 321 -13.07 7.80 -25.95
C GLY A 321 -12.83 7.83 -24.43
N PRO A 322 -13.90 7.73 -23.62
CA PRO A 322 -13.74 7.61 -22.17
C PRO A 322 -12.94 6.35 -21.85
N SER A 323 -12.11 6.43 -20.81
CA SER A 323 -11.41 5.24 -20.30
C SER A 323 -12.40 4.36 -19.55
N HIS A 324 -12.11 3.07 -19.50
CA HIS A 324 -12.97 2.10 -18.82
C HIS A 324 -12.13 1.18 -17.93
N VAL A 325 -12.79 0.63 -16.91
CA VAL A 325 -12.20 -0.39 -16.05
C VAL A 325 -12.26 -1.71 -16.81
N SER A 326 -11.10 -2.26 -17.15
CA SER A 326 -11.00 -3.50 -17.91
C SER A 326 -11.00 -4.72 -17.00
N GLN A 327 -10.41 -4.62 -15.82
CA GLN A 327 -10.22 -5.75 -14.92
C GLN A 327 -10.19 -5.31 -13.47
N LEU A 328 -10.60 -6.22 -12.58
CA LEU A 328 -10.44 -6.13 -11.14
C LEU A 328 -9.67 -7.35 -10.66
N THR A 329 -8.46 -7.18 -10.12
CA THR A 329 -7.71 -8.27 -9.48
C THR A 329 -7.85 -8.18 -7.98
N LEU A 330 -8.24 -9.27 -7.33
CA LEU A 330 -8.46 -9.39 -5.90
C LEU A 330 -7.47 -10.38 -5.32
N GLN A 331 -6.68 -9.94 -4.34
CA GLN A 331 -5.80 -10.79 -3.56
C GLN A 331 -6.22 -10.76 -2.09
N CYS A 332 -6.57 -11.92 -1.56
CA CYS A 332 -7.04 -12.10 -0.20
C CYS A 332 -5.93 -12.73 0.65
N ASP A 333 -5.37 -11.95 1.58
CA ASP A 333 -4.34 -12.39 2.51
C ASP A 333 -4.89 -12.31 3.94
N PHE A 334 -5.76 -13.27 4.29
CA PHE A 334 -6.38 -13.31 5.62
C PHE A 334 -5.65 -14.30 6.54
N ALA A 335 -5.51 -13.93 7.81
CA ALA A 335 -4.99 -14.85 8.83
C ALA A 335 -5.89 -16.09 9.01
N ASP A 336 -7.21 -15.90 8.89
CA ASP A 336 -8.20 -16.98 8.83
C ASP A 336 -8.80 -17.06 7.42
N ALA A 337 -8.47 -18.13 6.69
CA ALA A 337 -8.97 -18.37 5.35
C ALA A 337 -10.52 -18.44 5.28
N ARG A 338 -11.20 -18.80 6.38
CA ARG A 338 -12.67 -18.85 6.44
C ARG A 338 -13.31 -17.49 6.35
N MET A 339 -12.57 -16.40 6.60
CA MET A 339 -13.06 -15.04 6.43
C MET A 339 -13.59 -14.81 5.01
N VAL A 340 -12.99 -15.45 4.00
CA VAL A 340 -13.38 -15.38 2.59
C VAL A 340 -14.82 -15.85 2.35
N GLU A 341 -15.35 -16.73 3.20
CA GLU A 341 -16.71 -17.27 3.12
C GLU A 341 -17.79 -16.30 3.59
N THR A 342 -17.38 -15.30 4.37
CA THR A 342 -18.30 -14.31 4.95
C THR A 342 -18.43 -13.05 4.10
N LEU A 343 -17.60 -12.91 3.06
CA LEU A 343 -17.55 -11.69 2.26
C LEU A 343 -18.77 -11.60 1.32
N PRO A 344 -19.38 -10.41 1.15
CA PRO A 344 -20.55 -10.23 0.31
C PRO A 344 -20.18 -10.11 -1.17
N TRP A 345 -19.68 -11.20 -1.77
CA TRP A 345 -19.18 -11.26 -3.15
C TRP A 345 -20.16 -10.76 -4.22
N ASP A 346 -21.47 -10.86 -3.98
CA ASP A 346 -22.50 -10.34 -4.88
C ASP A 346 -22.45 -8.81 -5.06
N ALA A 347 -21.78 -8.09 -4.15
CA ALA A 347 -21.54 -6.66 -4.29
C ALA A 347 -20.69 -6.32 -5.53
N LEU A 348 -19.96 -7.28 -6.12
CA LEU A 348 -19.18 -7.10 -7.35
C LEU A 348 -20.02 -7.22 -8.63
N ARG A 349 -21.27 -7.68 -8.55
CA ARG A 349 -22.14 -7.87 -9.72
C ARG A 349 -22.32 -6.59 -10.55
N PRO A 350 -22.54 -5.40 -9.95
CA PRO A 350 -22.64 -4.15 -10.70
C PRO A 350 -21.37 -3.82 -11.50
N VAL A 351 -20.17 -4.16 -10.99
CA VAL A 351 -18.90 -3.93 -11.68
C VAL A 351 -18.80 -4.78 -12.93
N ALA A 352 -19.17 -6.06 -12.86
CA ALA A 352 -19.13 -6.94 -14.01
C ALA A 352 -20.17 -6.61 -15.09
N ALA A 353 -21.22 -5.89 -14.71
CA ALA A 353 -22.22 -5.35 -15.62
C ALA A 353 -21.73 -4.06 -16.34
N LEU A 354 -20.59 -3.48 -15.94
CA LEU A 354 -20.05 -2.31 -16.62
C LEU A 354 -19.71 -2.64 -18.08
N PRO A 355 -19.96 -1.70 -19.02
CA PRO A 355 -19.55 -1.86 -20.40
C PRO A 355 -18.04 -2.05 -20.49
N LEU A 356 -17.58 -2.96 -21.37
CA LEU A 356 -16.17 -3.25 -21.64
C LEU A 356 -15.38 -3.84 -20.45
N PHE A 357 -16.04 -4.14 -19.32
CA PHE A 357 -15.41 -4.86 -18.22
C PHE A 357 -15.13 -6.30 -18.63
N GLY A 358 -13.86 -6.69 -18.55
CA GLY A 358 -13.31 -7.98 -18.95
C GLY A 358 -13.54 -9.06 -17.90
N ALA A 359 -12.82 -8.99 -16.77
CA ALA A 359 -12.85 -10.07 -15.77
C ALA A 359 -12.64 -9.59 -14.32
N ILE A 360 -13.19 -10.36 -13.39
CA ILE A 360 -12.77 -10.40 -11.99
C ILE A 360 -11.75 -11.51 -11.86
N ARG A 361 -10.55 -11.15 -11.46
CA ARG A 361 -9.42 -12.05 -11.28
C ARG A 361 -9.15 -12.24 -9.79
N PHE A 362 -9.06 -13.48 -9.35
CA PHE A 362 -8.51 -13.80 -8.03
C PHE A 362 -7.04 -14.10 -8.18
N GLN A 363 -6.19 -13.44 -7.40
CA GLN A 363 -4.76 -13.67 -7.40
C GLN A 363 -4.28 -14.12 -6.03
N ALA A 364 -3.44 -15.16 -6.00
CA ALA A 364 -2.72 -15.51 -4.79
C ALA A 364 -1.33 -16.07 -5.11
N ARG A 365 -0.43 -15.87 -4.16
CA ARG A 365 0.91 -16.47 -4.16
C ARG A 365 1.06 -17.25 -2.87
N TRP A 366 1.41 -18.54 -2.95
CA TRP A 366 1.55 -19.38 -1.77
C TRP A 366 2.81 -20.24 -1.87
N ARG A 367 3.33 -20.64 -0.71
CA ARG A 367 4.54 -21.50 -0.64
C ARG A 367 4.21 -22.99 -0.60
N ASN A 368 3.10 -23.35 0.04
CA ASN A 368 2.65 -24.72 0.24
C ASN A 368 1.12 -24.77 0.33
N GLU A 369 0.57 -25.98 0.49
CA GLU A 369 -0.89 -26.24 0.54
C GLU A 369 -1.52 -25.83 1.89
N ASP A 370 -0.70 -25.60 2.92
CA ASP A 370 -1.15 -25.14 4.25
C ASP A 370 -1.19 -23.60 4.37
N ASP A 371 -0.73 -22.88 3.34
CA ASP A 371 -0.72 -21.43 3.30
C ASP A 371 -2.18 -20.90 3.32
N PRO A 372 -2.54 -19.98 4.23
CA PRO A 372 -3.90 -19.44 4.32
C PRO A 372 -4.43 -18.90 2.99
N ARG A 373 -3.55 -18.39 2.11
CA ARG A 373 -3.92 -17.89 0.79
C ARG A 373 -4.31 -19.00 -0.18
N TYR A 374 -3.64 -20.16 -0.10
CA TYR A 374 -4.05 -21.35 -0.86
C TYR A 374 -5.42 -21.84 -0.41
N VAL A 375 -5.62 -21.93 0.91
CA VAL A 375 -6.88 -22.36 1.51
C VAL A 375 -8.01 -21.41 1.11
N ALA A 376 -7.81 -20.09 1.23
CA ALA A 376 -8.79 -19.08 0.83
C ALA A 376 -9.13 -19.17 -0.67
N MET A 377 -8.12 -19.30 -1.54
CA MET A 377 -8.32 -19.48 -2.98
C MET A 377 -9.14 -20.74 -3.29
N ARG A 378 -8.85 -21.86 -2.59
CA ARG A 378 -9.62 -23.11 -2.72
C ARG A 378 -11.08 -22.91 -2.31
N HIS A 379 -11.35 -22.23 -1.20
CA HIS A 379 -12.72 -21.94 -0.76
C HIS A 379 -13.49 -21.12 -1.79
N VAL A 380 -12.89 -20.06 -2.36
CA VAL A 380 -13.50 -19.26 -3.43
C VAL A 380 -13.83 -20.15 -4.63
N LEU A 381 -12.87 -20.98 -5.06
CA LEU A 381 -13.06 -21.84 -6.22
C LEU A 381 -14.16 -22.91 -5.98
N CYS A 382 -14.21 -23.50 -4.78
CA CYS A 382 -15.30 -24.41 -4.38
C CYS A 382 -16.66 -23.74 -4.50
N ALA A 383 -16.83 -22.54 -3.94
CA ALA A 383 -18.09 -21.80 -4.00
C ALA A 383 -18.49 -21.45 -5.44
N VAL A 384 -17.51 -21.13 -6.30
CA VAL A 384 -17.72 -20.89 -7.73
C VAL A 384 -18.14 -22.17 -8.48
N LEU A 385 -17.53 -23.31 -8.20
CA LEU A 385 -17.91 -24.61 -8.75
C LEU A 385 -19.34 -25.00 -8.36
N ARG A 386 -19.73 -24.75 -7.10
CA ARG A 386 -21.10 -24.95 -6.58
C ARG A 386 -22.12 -23.96 -7.14
N ARG A 387 -21.68 -22.92 -7.86
CA ARG A 387 -22.51 -21.81 -8.38
C ARG A 387 -23.13 -20.96 -7.27
N GLU A 388 -22.54 -21.00 -6.07
CA GLU A 388 -22.96 -20.17 -4.95
C GLU A 388 -22.47 -18.73 -5.15
N TRP A 389 -21.21 -18.58 -5.59
CA TRP A 389 -20.63 -17.28 -5.91
C TRP A 389 -20.32 -17.14 -7.39
N PHE A 390 -20.39 -15.91 -7.90
CA PHE A 390 -19.97 -15.54 -9.26
C PHE A 390 -20.59 -16.36 -10.38
N ALA A 391 -21.73 -17.04 -10.18
CA ALA A 391 -22.39 -17.81 -11.23
C ALA A 391 -22.66 -16.96 -12.49
N TRP A 392 -23.04 -15.69 -12.28
CA TRP A 392 -23.23 -14.69 -13.34
C TRP A 392 -21.94 -14.35 -14.09
N ALA A 393 -20.81 -14.24 -13.39
CA ALA A 393 -19.51 -13.93 -13.97
C ALA A 393 -18.97 -15.14 -14.75
N LEU A 394 -19.10 -16.32 -14.15
CA LEU A 394 -18.66 -17.59 -14.72
C LEU A 394 -19.41 -17.89 -16.02
N ALA A 395 -20.73 -17.66 -16.06
CA ALA A 395 -21.53 -17.83 -17.27
C ALA A 395 -21.16 -16.83 -18.39
N SER A 396 -20.63 -15.66 -18.03
CA SER A 396 -20.22 -14.62 -18.99
C SER A 396 -18.72 -14.66 -19.32
N GLY A 397 -17.97 -15.65 -18.81
CA GLY A 397 -16.54 -15.77 -19.05
C GLY A 397 -15.68 -14.72 -18.33
N LYS A 398 -16.22 -14.06 -17.29
CA LYS A 398 -15.59 -12.93 -16.60
C LYS A 398 -14.95 -13.29 -15.25
N VAL A 399 -14.60 -14.56 -15.04
CA VAL A 399 -13.90 -15.02 -13.83
C VAL A 399 -12.59 -15.67 -14.23
N GLU A 400 -11.53 -15.30 -13.53
CA GLU A 400 -10.21 -15.87 -13.68
C GLU A 400 -9.58 -16.12 -12.31
N PHE A 401 -8.77 -17.17 -12.20
CA PHE A 401 -7.98 -17.49 -11.03
C PHE A 401 -6.53 -17.57 -11.44
N TRP A 402 -5.70 -16.70 -10.86
CA TRP A 402 -4.29 -16.58 -11.14
C TRP A 402 -3.50 -16.93 -9.90
N TYR A 403 -2.49 -17.76 -10.09
CA TYR A 403 -1.63 -18.11 -8.98
C TYR A 403 -0.22 -18.42 -9.44
N SER A 404 0.75 -17.95 -8.67
CA SER A 404 2.15 -18.26 -8.92
C SER A 404 2.65 -19.23 -7.86
N GLY A 405 3.11 -20.40 -8.30
CA GLY A 405 4.06 -21.20 -7.53
C GLY A 405 5.45 -20.55 -7.58
N VAL A 406 6.45 -21.21 -7.01
CA VAL A 406 7.85 -20.72 -6.96
C VAL A 406 8.44 -20.42 -8.35
N GLU A 407 7.91 -21.00 -9.44
CA GLU A 407 8.56 -20.96 -10.75
C GLU A 407 7.68 -20.51 -11.93
N GLU A 408 6.34 -20.58 -11.85
CA GLU A 408 5.45 -20.22 -12.98
C GLU A 408 4.10 -19.67 -12.49
N GLU A 409 3.55 -18.71 -13.26
CA GLU A 409 2.18 -18.22 -13.13
C GLU A 409 1.22 -19.12 -13.93
N LEU A 410 0.18 -19.59 -13.26
CA LEU A 410 -0.90 -20.38 -13.83
C LEU A 410 -2.18 -19.56 -13.81
N ALA A 411 -2.96 -19.71 -14.87
CA ALA A 411 -4.28 -19.11 -14.99
C ALA A 411 -5.32 -20.20 -15.21
N VAL A 412 -6.38 -20.17 -14.43
CA VAL A 412 -7.59 -21.00 -14.59
C VAL A 412 -8.72 -20.04 -14.92
N GLY A 413 -9.19 -20.11 -16.17
CA GLY A 413 -10.29 -19.29 -16.65
C GLY A 413 -11.65 -19.92 -16.43
N ALA A 414 -12.70 -19.17 -16.74
CA ALA A 414 -14.07 -19.66 -16.72
C ALA A 414 -14.27 -20.96 -17.53
N THR A 415 -13.62 -21.10 -18.69
CA THR A 415 -13.70 -22.31 -19.52
C THR A 415 -13.13 -23.54 -18.82
N ASP A 416 -12.06 -23.39 -18.04
CA ASP A 416 -11.44 -24.48 -17.30
C ASP A 416 -12.33 -24.92 -16.15
N VAL A 417 -12.93 -23.96 -15.44
CA VAL A 417 -13.88 -24.21 -14.35
C VAL A 417 -15.16 -24.89 -14.87
N LEU A 418 -15.68 -24.46 -16.03
CA LEU A 418 -16.85 -25.07 -16.67
C LEU A 418 -16.54 -26.45 -17.26
N GLY A 419 -15.32 -26.65 -17.73
CA GLY A 419 -14.86 -27.86 -18.39
C GLY A 419 -14.22 -28.91 -17.47
N VAL A 420 -14.13 -28.63 -16.17
CA VAL A 420 -13.55 -29.57 -15.21
C VAL A 420 -14.32 -30.90 -15.25
N GLN A 421 -13.58 -31.99 -15.49
CA GLN A 421 -14.18 -33.31 -15.51
C GLN A 421 -14.41 -33.77 -14.07
N MET A 422 -15.56 -34.38 -13.80
CA MET A 422 -15.80 -34.98 -12.48
C MET A 422 -15.06 -36.32 -12.33
N GLU A 423 -14.57 -36.89 -13.41
CA GLU A 423 -14.05 -38.25 -13.43
C GLU A 423 -12.73 -38.33 -14.17
N HIS A 424 -11.77 -38.97 -13.53
CA HIS A 424 -10.41 -39.09 -14.05
C HIS A 424 -9.95 -40.54 -14.03
N GLY A 425 -9.20 -40.94 -15.05
CA GLY A 425 -8.52 -42.23 -15.10
C GLY A 425 -7.12 -42.13 -14.48
N ALA A 426 -6.82 -42.93 -13.46
CA ALA A 426 -5.48 -43.00 -12.87
C ALA A 426 -5.10 -44.46 -12.58
N GLY A 427 -4.11 -44.98 -13.33
CA GLY A 427 -3.61 -46.35 -13.15
C GLY A 427 -4.70 -47.43 -13.27
N GLY A 428 -5.53 -47.32 -14.31
CA GLY A 428 -6.62 -48.28 -14.62
C GLY A 428 -7.88 -48.17 -13.76
N ALA A 429 -7.92 -47.27 -12.76
CA ALA A 429 -9.11 -47.01 -11.97
C ALA A 429 -9.75 -45.67 -12.35
N ARG A 430 -11.08 -45.59 -12.27
CA ARG A 430 -11.88 -44.35 -12.39
C ARG A 430 -11.99 -43.73 -11.00
N ILE A 431 -11.62 -42.47 -10.87
CA ILE A 431 -11.72 -41.68 -9.65
C ILE A 431 -12.73 -40.57 -9.92
N VAL A 432 -13.82 -40.53 -9.15
CA VAL A 432 -14.77 -39.43 -9.15
C VAL A 432 -14.29 -38.38 -8.15
N LEU A 433 -14.11 -37.15 -8.59
CA LEU A 433 -13.70 -36.03 -7.76
C LEU A 433 -14.94 -35.30 -7.25
N ASP A 434 -15.01 -35.08 -5.94
CA ASP A 434 -15.98 -34.13 -5.37
C ASP A 434 -15.59 -32.67 -5.69
N VAL A 435 -16.40 -31.71 -5.22
CA VAL A 435 -16.17 -30.29 -5.55
C VAL A 435 -14.86 -29.76 -4.93
N GLU A 436 -14.50 -30.20 -3.73
CA GLU A 436 -13.28 -29.75 -3.07
C GLU A 436 -12.06 -30.31 -3.79
N GLU A 437 -12.13 -31.57 -4.18
CA GLU A 437 -11.09 -32.23 -4.94
C GLU A 437 -10.96 -31.68 -6.37
N GLN A 438 -12.06 -31.23 -6.99
CA GLN A 438 -12.05 -30.51 -8.27
C GLN A 438 -11.39 -29.14 -8.15
N ALA A 439 -11.69 -28.39 -7.08
CA ALA A 439 -11.03 -27.11 -6.82
C ALA A 439 -9.52 -27.31 -6.64
N GLU A 440 -9.13 -28.28 -5.81
CA GLU A 440 -7.73 -28.63 -5.59
C GLU A 440 -7.04 -29.11 -6.88
N TRP A 441 -7.72 -29.90 -7.71
CA TRP A 441 -7.23 -30.31 -9.03
C TRP A 441 -6.96 -29.11 -9.95
N LEU A 442 -7.86 -28.12 -9.98
CA LEU A 442 -7.70 -26.91 -10.79
C LEU A 442 -6.56 -26.02 -10.31
N LEU A 443 -6.30 -25.96 -9.00
CA LEU A 443 -5.17 -25.22 -8.40
C LEU A 443 -3.81 -25.93 -8.52
N ARG A 444 -3.79 -27.15 -9.06
CA ARG A 444 -2.55 -27.91 -9.31
C ARG A 444 -2.07 -27.73 -10.75
N ARG A 445 -0.75 -27.76 -10.92
CA ARG A 445 -0.05 -27.73 -12.22
C ARG A 445 -0.52 -28.87 -13.12
N VAL A 446 -0.67 -28.57 -14.42
CA VAL A 446 -1.27 -29.46 -15.42
C VAL A 446 -0.54 -30.81 -15.55
N ASP A 447 0.75 -30.86 -15.24
CA ASP A 447 1.61 -32.03 -15.45
C ASP A 447 1.68 -32.97 -14.21
N ASP A 448 2.89 -33.29 -13.77
CA ASP A 448 3.18 -34.34 -12.77
C ASP A 448 2.42 -34.18 -11.45
N THR A 449 2.08 -32.94 -11.07
CA THR A 449 1.39 -32.68 -9.80
C THR A 449 -0.06 -33.17 -9.78
N ARG A 450 -0.75 -33.10 -10.93
CA ARG A 450 -2.14 -33.57 -11.06
C ARG A 450 -2.21 -35.08 -11.02
N PHE A 451 -1.36 -35.77 -11.77
CA PHE A 451 -1.31 -37.23 -11.71
C PHE A 451 -0.90 -37.74 -10.32
N ALA A 452 0.13 -37.14 -9.71
CA ALA A 452 0.54 -37.47 -8.35
C ALA A 452 -0.59 -37.26 -7.33
N TYR A 453 -1.37 -36.18 -7.49
CA TYR A 453 -2.55 -35.93 -6.66
C TYR A 453 -3.61 -37.01 -6.81
N LEU A 454 -3.95 -37.45 -8.04
CA LEU A 454 -4.89 -38.56 -8.24
C LEU A 454 -4.40 -39.87 -7.61
N GLN A 455 -3.10 -40.16 -7.67
CA GLN A 455 -2.53 -41.33 -7.00
C GLN A 455 -2.63 -41.22 -5.47
N ARG A 456 -2.38 -40.03 -4.91
CA ARG A 456 -2.53 -39.76 -3.46
C ARG A 456 -3.98 -39.94 -3.03
N LEU A 457 -4.94 -39.35 -3.73
CA LEU A 457 -6.37 -39.53 -3.46
C LEU A 457 -6.79 -40.99 -3.52
N ARG A 458 -6.35 -41.72 -4.56
CA ARG A 458 -6.63 -43.15 -4.70
C ARG A 458 -6.09 -43.95 -3.52
N PHE A 459 -4.87 -43.65 -3.08
CA PHE A 459 -4.26 -44.32 -1.95
C PHE A 459 -5.03 -44.01 -0.65
N ALA A 460 -5.32 -42.73 -0.40
CA ALA A 460 -6.06 -42.28 0.78
C ALA A 460 -7.45 -42.94 0.90
N ARG A 461 -8.19 -43.04 -0.21
CA ARG A 461 -9.51 -43.70 -0.24
C ARG A 461 -9.42 -45.20 0.07
N LYS A 462 -8.44 -45.91 -0.53
CA LYS A 462 -8.20 -47.33 -0.23
C LYS A 462 -7.86 -47.56 1.25
N THR A 463 -7.06 -46.68 1.84
CA THR A 463 -6.72 -46.78 3.26
C THR A 463 -7.91 -46.51 4.17
N ALA A 464 -8.79 -45.57 3.81
CA ALA A 464 -10.01 -45.27 4.56
C ALA A 464 -11.00 -46.45 4.53
N GLU A 465 -11.20 -47.07 3.35
CA GLU A 465 -12.06 -48.25 3.18
C GLU A 465 -11.57 -49.43 4.04
N GLY A 466 -10.25 -49.67 4.09
CA GLY A 466 -9.65 -50.72 4.92
C GLY A 466 -9.88 -50.52 6.42
N ALA A 467 -9.74 -49.28 6.90
CA ALA A 467 -9.93 -48.96 8.32
C ALA A 467 -11.39 -49.13 8.79
N THR A 468 -12.38 -48.84 7.94
CA THR A 468 -13.80 -49.10 8.28
C THR A 468 -14.13 -50.58 8.43
N HIS A 469 -13.44 -51.46 7.70
CA HIS A 469 -13.68 -52.90 7.78
C HIS A 469 -13.06 -53.55 9.02
N GLU A 470 -11.89 -53.09 9.48
CA GLU A 470 -11.26 -53.61 10.70
C GLU A 470 -12.01 -53.19 11.97
N SER A 471 -12.52 -51.95 12.03
CA SER A 471 -13.32 -51.47 13.18
C SER A 471 -14.64 -52.23 13.37
N GLN A 472 -15.20 -52.81 12.30
CA GLN A 472 -16.37 -53.68 12.39
C GLN A 472 -16.05 -55.12 12.82
N ALA A 473 -14.80 -55.57 12.68
CA ALA A 473 -14.39 -56.93 13.04
C ALA A 473 -14.04 -57.09 14.53
N ASP A 474 -13.54 -56.04 15.18
CA ASP A 474 -13.12 -56.06 16.61
C ASP A 474 -14.23 -55.70 17.61
N GLY A 475 -15.45 -55.41 17.12
CA GLY A 475 -16.62 -55.09 17.95
C GLY A 475 -17.59 -56.25 18.20
N GLY A 476 -17.23 -57.48 17.84
CA GLY A 476 -18.07 -58.68 17.88
C GLY A 476 -17.81 -59.61 19.06
#